data_AF-A0A7V3EK28-F1
#
_entry.id   AF-A0A7V3EK28-F1
#
_cell.length_a   1.000
_cell.length_b   1.000
_cell.length_c   1.000
_cell.angle_alpha   90.00
_cell.angle_beta   90.00
_cell.angle_gamma   90.00
#
_symmetry.space_group_name_H-M   'P 1'
#
loop_
_entity.id
_entity.type
_entity.pdbx_description
1 polymer ?
#
loop_
_entity_poly.entity_id
_entity_poly.type
_entity_poly.pdbx_seq_one_letter_code
_entity_poly.pdbx_strand_id
1 'polypeptide(L)'
;MRWLISLLLVCTAFALANAGEAKANPVLPFNVTVGGQKADGSNPDVIPFIAKPVKSDDDVVVNLPKVERLLVNIFKVKADDWPEDDPAVTISSTGVNRFRLNDAKDKAPLGDGYYQMQLLANNDVALIRFRIGAAKSPGKQVTDTAEAKKPEGGEKPDEATREPAAAAVKSDTPTETAQAQPKEPAVSTPEPEQPAQPRDRSAGVEPDDVFLLNVDGMVWKNGKRSAVLSSPVKIQAKGLAGSPKLTALLLLDGNGSVYDQKDMSGYSTPIRPIEACSICIVGMEPYILEGSKGEIWRYYREGPGKGKVDREPGSSRFMHGPCVDVAVSGPAEDRAKRTVYILGADSRVYVGGRPKDGLSPAVGLNKPQAIAVDGDDVYVLDGANGKVYRNGQHAPELSSIVFIPCVDLAVRNGKSYILTPDGGVLINGKKDPAVSSDVTSQFVGLYVGRLKAK
;
A
#
# COMPACT_ATOMS: atom_id res chain seq x y z
N MET A 1 18.49 -29.31 16.49
CA MET A 1 18.60 -27.88 16.88
C MET A 1 18.01 -26.90 15.85
N ARG A 2 18.35 -26.94 14.54
CA ARG A 2 17.82 -25.96 13.54
C ARG A 2 16.28 -25.78 13.58
N TRP A 3 15.52 -26.87 13.68
CA TRP A 3 14.05 -26.86 13.80
C TRP A 3 13.49 -26.09 15.02
N LEU A 4 14.24 -25.97 16.12
CA LEU A 4 13.78 -25.23 17.30
C LEU A 4 13.85 -23.70 17.11
N ILE A 5 14.75 -23.22 16.24
CA ILE A 5 14.94 -21.79 15.97
C ILE A 5 13.82 -21.28 15.05
N SER A 6 13.48 -22.03 14.00
CA SER A 6 12.35 -21.71 13.12
C SER A 6 11.02 -21.69 13.86
N LEU A 7 10.80 -22.60 14.81
CA LEU A 7 9.58 -22.60 15.63
C LEU A 7 9.51 -21.38 16.56
N LEU A 8 10.64 -20.93 17.11
CA LEU A 8 10.69 -19.72 17.95
C LEU A 8 10.37 -18.45 17.14
N LEU A 9 10.90 -18.34 15.92
CA LEU A 9 10.62 -17.23 14.99
C LEU A 9 9.13 -17.16 14.61
N VAL A 10 8.52 -18.30 14.25
CA VAL A 10 7.08 -18.36 13.92
C VAL A 10 6.20 -18.02 15.14
N CYS A 11 6.56 -18.47 16.34
CA CYS A 11 5.83 -18.10 17.55
C CYS A 11 5.96 -16.61 17.94
N THR A 12 7.07 -15.94 17.59
CA THR A 12 7.21 -14.48 17.80
C THR A 12 6.32 -13.70 16.83
N ALA A 13 6.21 -14.13 15.57
CA ALA A 13 5.27 -13.56 14.61
C ALA A 13 3.79 -13.72 15.05
N PHE A 14 3.45 -14.83 15.71
CA PHE A 14 2.08 -15.10 16.18
C PHE A 14 1.71 -14.34 17.47
N ALA A 15 2.68 -14.02 18.33
CA ALA A 15 2.48 -13.18 19.51
C ALA A 15 2.15 -11.72 19.12
N LEU A 16 2.76 -11.21 18.05
CA LEU A 16 2.47 -9.88 17.49
C LEU A 16 1.04 -9.70 16.97
N ALA A 17 0.30 -10.80 16.73
CA ALA A 17 -1.09 -10.75 16.27
C ALA A 17 -2.14 -10.74 17.40
N ASN A 18 -1.74 -11.00 18.65
CA ASN A 18 -2.66 -11.13 19.80
C ASN A 18 -2.32 -10.20 20.98
N ALA A 19 -1.35 -9.31 20.81
CA ALA A 19 -1.10 -8.18 21.70
C ALA A 19 -2.26 -7.17 21.56
N GLY A 20 -3.28 -7.29 22.41
CA GLY A 20 -4.49 -6.46 22.34
C GLY A 20 -4.24 -4.99 22.68
N GLU A 21 -4.69 -4.11 21.79
CA GLU A 21 -5.08 -2.70 22.04
C GLU A 21 -4.16 -1.82 22.92
N ALA A 22 -2.84 -2.07 22.90
CA ALA A 22 -1.88 -1.04 23.28
C ALA A 22 -2.01 0.12 22.28
N LYS A 23 -2.65 1.22 22.72
CA LYS A 23 -2.80 2.45 21.89
C LYS A 23 -1.43 2.81 21.32
N ALA A 24 -1.36 2.99 20.01
CA ALA A 24 -0.15 3.45 19.30
C ALA A 24 0.11 4.93 19.58
N ASN A 25 0.19 5.28 20.86
CA ASN A 25 0.89 6.46 21.30
C ASN A 25 2.38 6.07 21.28
N PRO A 26 3.25 6.72 20.49
CA PRO A 26 4.70 6.50 20.45
C PRO A 26 5.44 6.84 21.76
N VAL A 27 4.71 7.32 22.78
CA VAL A 27 5.08 7.19 24.18
C VAL A 27 5.31 5.70 24.48
N LEU A 28 6.54 5.34 24.87
CA LEU A 28 6.88 3.96 25.23
C LEU A 28 5.85 3.36 26.21
N PRO A 29 5.24 2.19 25.93
CA PRO A 29 4.21 1.61 26.80
C PRO A 29 4.76 1.27 28.20
N PHE A 30 6.08 1.16 28.32
CA PHE A 30 6.79 1.05 29.58
C PHE A 30 8.13 1.78 29.53
N ASN A 31 8.59 2.31 30.67
CA ASN A 31 9.86 3.02 30.76
C ASN A 31 11.05 2.05 30.57
N VAL A 32 11.94 2.34 29.64
CA VAL A 32 13.16 1.54 29.41
C VAL A 32 14.39 2.40 29.60
N THR A 33 15.44 1.82 30.17
CA THR A 33 16.78 2.41 30.20
C THR A 33 17.82 1.49 29.56
N VAL A 34 18.82 2.09 28.90
CA VAL A 34 19.98 1.39 28.33
C VAL A 34 21.24 2.11 28.83
N GLY A 35 22.16 1.40 29.48
CA GLY A 35 23.33 2.02 30.13
C GLY A 35 22.93 3.06 31.19
N GLY A 36 21.80 2.85 31.87
CA GLY A 36 21.20 3.79 32.82
C GLY A 36 20.53 5.04 32.22
N GLN A 37 20.61 5.24 30.89
CA GLN A 37 19.97 6.36 30.21
C GLN A 37 18.51 6.02 29.87
N LYS A 38 17.57 6.95 30.09
CA LYS A 38 16.20 6.83 29.58
C LYS A 38 16.15 7.13 28.08
N ALA A 39 15.33 6.40 27.35
CA ALA A 39 14.99 6.75 25.97
C ALA A 39 14.10 8.00 25.95
N ASP A 40 14.44 8.97 25.11
CA ASP A 40 13.65 10.18 24.90
C ASP A 40 12.51 9.89 23.91
N GLY A 41 11.28 9.81 24.45
CA GLY A 41 10.03 9.70 23.68
C GLY A 41 9.17 10.96 23.76
N SER A 42 9.79 12.14 23.91
CA SER A 42 9.08 13.42 24.00
C SER A 42 8.43 13.84 22.68
N ASN A 43 9.00 13.45 21.54
CA ASN A 43 8.37 13.63 20.23
C ASN A 43 7.61 12.36 19.84
N PRO A 44 6.28 12.42 19.61
CA PRO A 44 5.54 11.26 19.18
C PRO A 44 5.95 10.78 17.78
N ASP A 45 6.22 11.65 16.81
CA ASP A 45 6.41 11.23 15.42
C ASP A 45 7.76 10.52 15.15
N VAL A 46 8.56 10.25 16.19
CA VAL A 46 9.92 9.70 16.11
C VAL A 46 10.08 8.51 17.07
N ILE A 47 10.79 7.47 16.64
CA ILE A 47 11.14 6.33 17.50
C ILE A 47 12.04 6.81 18.66
N PRO A 48 11.68 6.55 19.93
CA PRO A 48 12.42 7.04 21.08
C PRO A 48 13.93 6.70 21.05
N PHE A 49 14.78 7.66 21.44
CA PHE A 49 16.25 7.56 21.25
C PHE A 49 17.04 7.66 22.55
N ILE A 50 18.11 6.87 22.69
CA ILE A 50 19.10 6.96 23.78
C ILE A 50 20.19 7.97 23.40
N ALA A 51 20.13 9.17 24.00
CA ALA A 51 20.88 10.34 23.55
C ALA A 51 22.41 10.20 23.50
N LYS A 52 23.04 9.55 24.48
CA LYS A 52 24.50 9.31 24.48
C LYS A 52 24.79 7.86 24.08
N PRO A 53 25.91 7.56 23.41
CA PRO A 53 26.27 6.17 23.12
C PRO A 53 26.41 5.33 24.40
N VAL A 54 26.11 4.05 24.26
CA VAL A 54 26.20 3.02 25.31
C VAL A 54 27.29 2.02 24.95
N LYS A 55 27.74 1.23 25.94
CA LYS A 55 28.67 0.13 25.72
C LYS A 55 27.95 -1.12 25.23
N SER A 56 28.68 -2.03 24.61
CA SER A 56 28.15 -3.32 24.14
C SER A 56 27.80 -4.31 25.27
N ASP A 57 28.22 -4.02 26.51
CA ASP A 57 27.95 -4.79 27.73
C ASP A 57 27.06 -4.07 28.76
N ASP A 58 26.52 -2.89 28.41
CA ASP A 58 25.66 -2.11 29.30
C ASP A 58 24.34 -2.85 29.61
N ASP A 59 23.85 -2.66 30.84
CA ASP A 59 22.54 -3.15 31.29
C ASP A 59 21.41 -2.41 30.56
N VAL A 60 20.43 -3.17 30.08
CA VAL A 60 19.09 -2.73 29.70
C VAL A 60 18.12 -3.06 30.84
N VAL A 61 17.27 -2.12 31.23
CA VAL A 61 16.25 -2.31 32.27
C VAL A 61 14.88 -1.89 31.77
N VAL A 62 13.93 -2.84 31.84
CA VAL A 62 12.51 -2.63 31.60
C VAL A 62 11.85 -2.31 32.95
N ASN A 63 11.44 -1.06 33.15
CA ASN A 63 10.91 -0.59 34.43
C ASN A 63 9.41 -0.91 34.56
N LEU A 64 9.11 -2.21 34.62
CA LEU A 64 7.81 -2.77 34.94
C LEU A 64 7.84 -3.46 36.32
N PRO A 65 6.76 -3.37 37.13
CA PRO A 65 6.70 -4.03 38.46
C PRO A 65 6.83 -5.56 38.40
N LYS A 66 6.39 -6.17 37.30
CA LYS A 66 6.47 -7.60 37.00
C LYS A 66 6.68 -7.74 35.50
N VAL A 67 7.61 -8.59 35.07
CA VAL A 67 7.80 -8.97 33.67
C VAL A 67 7.65 -10.48 33.57
N GLU A 68 6.51 -10.94 33.06
CA GLU A 68 6.23 -12.38 32.98
C GLU A 68 7.09 -13.02 31.88
N ARG A 69 7.11 -12.39 30.71
CA ARG A 69 7.93 -12.76 29.56
C ARG A 69 8.54 -11.50 28.96
N LEU A 70 9.82 -11.57 28.64
CA LEU A 70 10.56 -10.57 27.89
C LEU A 70 11.15 -11.21 26.64
N LEU A 71 10.86 -10.62 25.49
CA LEU A 71 11.50 -10.93 24.21
C LEU A 71 12.18 -9.66 23.70
N VAL A 72 13.43 -9.79 23.29
CA VAL A 72 14.25 -8.67 22.79
C VAL A 72 14.83 -9.07 21.44
N ASN A 73 14.65 -8.22 20.44
CA ASN A 73 15.38 -8.27 19.19
C ASN A 73 16.14 -6.96 19.01
N ILE A 74 17.43 -7.03 18.71
CA ILE A 74 18.29 -5.88 18.43
C ILE A 74 18.75 -6.00 16.99
N PHE A 75 18.35 -5.06 16.16
CA PHE A 75 18.71 -4.96 14.76
C PHE A 75 19.75 -3.86 14.57
N LYS A 76 20.72 -4.09 13.70
CA LYS A 76 21.63 -3.04 13.26
C LYS A 76 20.89 -2.14 12.26
N VAL A 77 21.10 -0.83 12.34
CA VAL A 77 20.54 0.16 11.40
C VAL A 77 21.68 1.04 10.87
N LYS A 78 21.53 1.58 9.66
CA LYS A 78 22.28 2.79 9.29
C LYS A 78 21.59 4.00 9.95
N ALA A 79 22.28 5.13 10.10
CA ALA A 79 21.84 6.24 10.95
C ALA A 79 20.37 6.68 10.72
N ASP A 80 19.94 6.73 9.45
CA ASP A 80 18.61 7.17 9.02
C ASP A 80 17.82 6.08 8.28
N ASP A 81 18.23 4.81 8.39
CA ASP A 81 17.76 3.70 7.56
C ASP A 81 16.91 2.68 8.34
N TRP A 82 16.40 1.67 7.64
CA TRP A 82 15.69 0.53 8.21
C TRP A 82 16.63 -0.45 8.93
N PRO A 83 16.10 -1.27 9.86
CA PRO A 83 16.82 -2.42 10.40
C PRO A 83 17.22 -3.41 9.30
N GLU A 84 18.40 -4.00 9.45
CA GLU A 84 18.81 -5.20 8.71
C GLU A 84 17.82 -6.35 9.00
N ASP A 85 17.56 -7.23 8.03
CA ASP A 85 16.53 -8.28 8.11
C ASP A 85 16.75 -9.26 9.29
N ASP A 86 18.01 -9.58 9.57
CA ASP A 86 18.42 -10.46 10.66
C ASP A 86 18.75 -9.66 11.93
N PRO A 87 18.23 -10.05 13.11
CA PRO A 87 18.61 -9.42 14.38
C PRO A 87 20.05 -9.78 14.73
N ALA A 88 20.86 -8.76 15.06
CA ALA A 88 22.20 -8.92 15.59
C ALA A 88 22.20 -9.62 16.97
N VAL A 89 21.14 -9.43 17.77
CA VAL A 89 20.94 -10.10 19.06
C VAL A 89 19.47 -10.43 19.27
N THR A 90 19.18 -11.66 19.70
CA THR A 90 17.86 -12.07 20.23
C THR A 90 18.02 -12.61 21.65
N ILE A 91 17.22 -12.09 22.59
CA ILE A 91 17.19 -12.50 24.00
C ILE A 91 15.74 -12.88 24.36
N SER A 92 15.57 -13.93 25.16
CA SER A 92 14.29 -14.38 25.68
C SER A 92 14.45 -14.75 27.15
N SER A 93 13.70 -14.09 28.03
CA SER A 93 13.72 -14.37 29.48
C SER A 93 12.32 -14.35 30.09
N THR A 94 12.19 -14.98 31.25
CA THR A 94 10.93 -15.16 31.99
C THR A 94 11.16 -14.68 33.42
N GLY A 95 10.30 -13.81 33.96
CA GLY A 95 10.45 -13.29 35.32
C GLY A 95 11.60 -12.28 35.52
N VAL A 96 12.28 -11.86 34.46
CA VAL A 96 13.46 -10.99 34.51
C VAL A 96 13.22 -9.70 33.72
N ASN A 97 13.52 -8.55 34.35
CA ASN A 97 13.34 -7.22 33.77
C ASN A 97 14.65 -6.48 33.45
N ARG A 98 15.81 -7.13 33.63
CA ARG A 98 17.14 -6.62 33.32
C ARG A 98 17.96 -7.66 32.55
N PHE A 99 18.66 -7.22 31.53
CA PHE A 99 19.61 -8.04 30.75
C PHE A 99 20.74 -7.14 30.25
N ARG A 100 21.84 -7.71 29.77
CA ARG A 100 22.92 -6.96 29.10
C ARG A 100 22.82 -7.05 27.60
N LEU A 101 23.31 -6.01 26.91
CA LEU A 101 23.35 -5.97 25.45
C LEU A 101 24.16 -7.14 24.82
N ASN A 102 25.05 -7.78 25.59
CA ASN A 102 25.83 -8.96 25.20
C ASN A 102 25.34 -10.30 25.79
N ASP A 103 24.14 -10.35 26.41
CA ASP A 103 23.51 -11.62 26.86
C ASP A 103 22.92 -12.45 25.69
N ALA A 104 23.31 -12.12 24.46
CA ALA A 104 23.03 -12.89 23.25
C ALA A 104 23.47 -14.36 23.39
N LYS A 105 22.80 -15.26 22.65
CA LYS A 105 23.08 -16.70 22.72
C LYS A 105 24.53 -17.08 22.34
N ASP A 106 25.15 -16.31 21.46
CA ASP A 106 26.56 -16.45 21.05
C ASP A 106 27.53 -15.62 21.92
N LYS A 107 27.00 -14.74 22.78
CA LYS A 107 27.73 -13.74 23.58
C LYS A 107 28.64 -12.83 22.76
N ALA A 108 28.36 -12.65 21.47
CA ALA A 108 29.11 -11.73 20.64
C ALA A 108 28.84 -10.29 21.10
N PRO A 109 29.87 -9.47 21.40
CA PRO A 109 29.66 -8.07 21.69
C PRO A 109 29.17 -7.36 20.44
N LEU A 110 28.10 -6.57 20.57
CA LEU A 110 27.67 -5.66 19.52
C LEU A 110 28.80 -4.69 19.16
N GLY A 111 29.06 -4.50 17.86
CA GLY A 111 30.09 -3.58 17.38
C GLY A 111 29.65 -2.11 17.39
N ASP A 112 30.56 -1.21 17.02
CA ASP A 112 30.26 0.21 16.81
C ASP A 112 29.19 0.38 15.72
N GLY A 113 28.14 1.16 16.03
CA GLY A 113 27.03 1.36 15.08
C GLY A 113 25.77 1.92 15.73
N TYR A 114 24.75 2.13 14.90
CA TYR A 114 23.39 2.44 15.34
C TYR A 114 22.57 1.16 15.39
N TYR A 115 21.67 1.07 16.35
CA TYR A 115 20.85 -0.10 16.61
C TYR A 115 19.40 0.29 16.92
N GLN A 116 18.46 -0.56 16.51
CA GLN A 116 17.06 -0.50 16.87
C GLN A 116 16.71 -1.73 17.71
N MET A 117 16.18 -1.49 18.90
CA MET A 117 15.72 -2.50 19.84
C MET A 117 14.20 -2.59 19.79
N GLN A 118 13.69 -3.81 19.62
CA GLN A 118 12.30 -4.17 19.84
C GLN A 118 12.19 -4.99 21.13
N LEU A 119 11.39 -4.51 22.08
CA LEU A 119 11.15 -5.11 23.38
C LEU A 119 9.68 -5.49 23.47
N LEU A 120 9.38 -6.78 23.62
CA LEU A 120 8.03 -7.28 23.89
C LEU A 120 7.98 -7.77 25.34
N ALA A 121 7.21 -7.08 26.18
CA ALA A 121 7.06 -7.37 27.61
C ALA A 121 5.59 -7.33 28.01
N ASN A 122 5.08 -8.40 28.63
CA ASN A 122 3.68 -8.53 29.06
C ASN A 122 2.63 -8.24 27.96
N ASN A 123 2.95 -8.57 26.70
CA ASN A 123 2.21 -8.25 25.47
C ASN A 123 2.36 -6.82 24.92
N ASP A 124 2.95 -5.88 25.66
CA ASP A 124 3.26 -4.54 25.14
C ASP A 124 4.58 -4.54 24.33
N VAL A 125 4.65 -3.72 23.27
CA VAL A 125 5.84 -3.57 22.41
C VAL A 125 6.43 -2.17 22.51
N ALA A 126 7.68 -2.06 22.96
CA ALA A 126 8.48 -0.84 22.91
C ALA A 126 9.52 -0.90 21.78
N LEU A 127 9.69 0.21 21.06
CA LEU A 127 10.72 0.40 20.03
C LEU A 127 11.66 1.53 20.47
N ILE A 128 12.96 1.30 20.42
CA ILE A 128 13.98 2.25 20.88
C ILE A 128 15.17 2.23 19.94
N ARG A 129 15.74 3.39 19.61
CA ARG A 129 17.01 3.50 18.89
C ARG A 129 18.14 3.94 19.82
N PHE A 130 19.34 3.41 19.59
CA PHE A 130 20.53 3.73 20.37
C PHE A 130 21.80 3.57 19.53
N ARG A 131 22.94 3.97 20.08
CA ARG A 131 24.26 3.87 19.44
C ARG A 131 25.26 3.17 20.34
N ILE A 132 26.09 2.30 19.78
CA ILE A 132 27.26 1.71 20.43
C ILE A 132 28.54 2.36 19.88
N GLY A 133 29.55 2.44 20.74
CA GLY A 133 30.88 2.95 20.43
C GLY A 133 31.05 4.42 20.78
N ALA A 134 32.25 4.95 20.56
CA ALA A 134 32.52 6.36 20.86
C ALA A 134 31.61 7.29 20.04
N ALA A 135 31.19 8.40 20.66
CA ALA A 135 30.60 9.51 19.94
C ALA A 135 31.69 10.11 19.02
N LYS A 136 31.78 9.63 17.78
CA LYS A 136 32.45 10.37 16.70
C LYS A 136 31.74 11.72 16.65
N SER A 137 32.42 12.76 17.11
CA SER A 137 31.96 14.15 16.99
C SER A 137 31.49 14.36 15.55
N PRO A 138 30.34 15.02 15.31
CA PRO A 138 29.87 15.28 13.96
C PRO A 138 30.96 16.03 13.21
N GLY A 139 31.63 15.33 12.29
CA GLY A 139 32.68 15.90 11.48
C GLY A 139 32.06 17.03 10.68
N LYS A 140 32.63 18.24 10.84
CA LYS A 140 32.27 19.43 10.08
C LYS A 140 32.13 19.05 8.61
N GLN A 141 30.93 19.15 8.04
CA GLN A 141 30.69 18.81 6.63
C GLN A 141 31.70 19.58 5.77
N VAL A 142 32.62 18.85 5.14
CA VAL A 142 33.55 19.42 4.18
C VAL A 142 32.78 19.58 2.87
N THR A 143 32.59 20.83 2.47
CA THR A 143 32.12 21.18 1.13
C THR A 143 33.26 21.02 0.15
N ASP A 144 33.48 19.82 -0.36
CA ASP A 144 34.44 19.58 -1.43
C ASP A 144 33.92 20.20 -2.73
N THR A 145 34.57 21.30 -3.12
CA THR A 145 34.39 21.97 -4.41
C THR A 145 35.62 21.70 -5.27
N ALA A 146 35.41 21.24 -6.50
CA ALA A 146 36.36 21.22 -7.62
C ALA A 146 37.68 20.44 -7.44
N GLU A 147 37.72 19.22 -8.00
CA GLU A 147 39.00 18.65 -8.49
C GLU A 147 39.51 19.46 -9.70
N ALA A 148 40.72 19.99 -9.58
CA ALA A 148 41.41 20.70 -10.65
C ALA A 148 42.11 19.71 -11.59
N LYS A 149 41.69 19.65 -12.86
CA LYS A 149 42.36 18.88 -13.91
C LYS A 149 43.61 19.63 -14.39
N LYS A 150 44.80 19.03 -14.25
CA LYS A 150 46.02 19.47 -14.95
C LYS A 150 46.15 18.75 -16.31
N PRO A 151 46.82 19.36 -17.32
CA PRO A 151 46.82 18.82 -18.68
C PRO A 151 48.01 17.91 -18.96
N GLU A 152 47.77 16.89 -19.77
CA GLU A 152 48.80 16.28 -20.62
C GLU A 152 48.57 16.76 -22.06
N GLY A 153 49.65 17.01 -22.79
CA GLY A 153 49.62 17.43 -24.19
C GLY A 153 50.46 16.50 -25.06
N GLY A 154 50.15 16.44 -26.35
CA GLY A 154 50.89 15.63 -27.31
C GLY A 154 50.12 15.41 -28.62
N GLU A 155 50.46 16.21 -29.63
CA GLU A 155 50.54 15.93 -31.09
C GLU A 155 50.03 14.58 -31.67
N LYS A 156 49.50 14.50 -32.90
CA LYS A 156 49.05 15.48 -33.93
C LYS A 156 48.22 14.73 -35.03
N PRO A 157 47.93 15.26 -36.24
CA PRO A 157 46.64 15.04 -36.91
C PRO A 157 46.63 13.81 -37.83
N ASP A 158 45.44 13.48 -38.33
CA ASP A 158 45.31 13.07 -39.74
C ASP A 158 44.03 13.66 -40.37
N GLU A 159 44.09 13.83 -41.69
CA GLU A 159 43.23 14.70 -42.51
C GLU A 159 42.41 13.85 -43.50
N ALA A 160 41.08 14.04 -43.60
CA ALA A 160 40.30 13.84 -44.84
C ALA A 160 38.77 14.12 -44.71
N THR A 161 38.35 15.26 -45.26
CA THR A 161 37.31 15.40 -46.29
C THR A 161 36.03 14.51 -46.28
N ARG A 162 34.85 15.12 -46.06
CA ARG A 162 33.78 15.35 -47.09
C ARG A 162 32.40 15.71 -46.50
N GLU A 163 31.92 16.90 -46.87
CA GLU A 163 30.51 17.27 -47.07
C GLU A 163 30.23 17.32 -48.59
N PRO A 164 29.03 17.68 -49.12
CA PRO A 164 27.66 17.62 -48.59
C PRO A 164 26.64 17.01 -49.60
N ALA A 165 25.37 16.81 -49.20
CA ALA A 165 24.11 16.94 -49.99
C ALA A 165 22.92 16.42 -49.17
N ALA A 166 21.73 17.02 -49.02
CA ALA A 166 20.91 17.96 -49.82
C ALA A 166 20.03 17.33 -50.93
N ALA A 167 18.81 16.90 -50.54
CA ALA A 167 17.60 16.82 -51.36
C ALA A 167 16.39 16.72 -50.39
N ALA A 168 15.33 17.54 -50.36
CA ALA A 168 14.64 18.37 -51.35
C ALA A 168 13.76 17.59 -52.35
N VAL A 169 12.51 17.31 -51.96
CA VAL A 169 11.41 16.91 -52.87
C VAL A 169 10.10 17.60 -52.47
N LYS A 170 9.63 18.49 -53.36
CA LYS A 170 8.24 18.79 -53.83
C LYS A 170 7.07 18.33 -52.92
N SER A 171 6.15 19.19 -52.45
CA SER A 171 5.28 20.18 -53.14
C SER A 171 4.16 19.56 -54.00
N ASP A 172 3.05 20.30 -54.10
CA ASP A 172 1.84 20.10 -54.94
C ASP A 172 0.78 19.17 -54.29
N THR A 173 -0.53 19.44 -54.23
CA THR A 173 -1.40 20.60 -54.60
C THR A 173 -2.74 20.46 -53.83
N PRO A 174 -3.47 21.55 -53.48
CA PRO A 174 -4.67 21.45 -52.62
C PRO A 174 -5.95 21.07 -53.38
N THR A 175 -6.90 20.44 -52.68
CA THR A 175 -8.30 20.31 -53.13
C THR A 175 -9.20 21.23 -52.32
N GLU A 176 -9.69 22.27 -52.98
CA GLU A 176 -10.70 23.21 -52.52
C GLU A 176 -12.10 22.58 -52.60
N THR A 177 -12.88 22.62 -51.51
CA THR A 177 -14.32 22.33 -51.58
C THR A 177 -15.14 23.23 -50.63
N ALA A 178 -15.81 24.21 -51.22
CA ALA A 178 -17.07 24.85 -50.80
C ALA A 178 -17.32 25.10 -49.29
N GLN A 179 -17.20 26.37 -48.87
CA GLN A 179 -17.87 26.88 -47.69
C GLN A 179 -19.39 26.94 -47.92
N ALA A 180 -20.17 26.34 -47.01
CA ALA A 180 -21.61 26.55 -46.94
C ALA A 180 -21.95 27.71 -45.99
N GLN A 181 -22.82 28.63 -46.42
CA GLN A 181 -23.29 29.75 -45.60
C GLN A 181 -24.13 29.26 -44.40
N PRO A 182 -23.88 29.74 -43.17
CA PRO A 182 -24.81 29.55 -42.06
C PRO A 182 -26.09 30.38 -42.29
N LYS A 183 -27.26 29.76 -42.08
CA LYS A 183 -28.53 30.51 -41.99
C LYS A 183 -28.58 31.29 -40.68
N GLU A 184 -29.09 32.52 -40.74
CA GLU A 184 -29.46 33.29 -39.54
C GLU A 184 -30.52 32.54 -38.73
N PRO A 185 -30.36 32.40 -37.40
CA PRO A 185 -31.43 31.96 -36.52
C PRO A 185 -32.40 33.12 -36.24
N ALA A 186 -33.70 32.80 -36.18
CA ALA A 186 -34.74 33.79 -35.92
C ALA A 186 -34.62 34.43 -34.52
N VAL A 187 -34.87 35.73 -34.44
CA VAL A 187 -34.93 36.48 -33.18
C VAL A 187 -36.15 36.03 -32.37
N SER A 188 -35.91 35.31 -31.28
CA SER A 188 -36.94 34.99 -30.28
C SER A 188 -37.06 36.12 -29.25
N THR A 189 -38.28 36.63 -29.08
CA THR A 189 -38.63 37.63 -28.04
C THR A 189 -38.26 37.10 -26.64
N PRO A 190 -37.64 37.92 -25.76
CA PRO A 190 -37.31 37.48 -24.41
C PRO A 190 -38.57 37.28 -23.56
N GLU A 191 -38.64 36.11 -22.91
CA GLU A 191 -39.60 35.79 -21.85
C GLU A 191 -39.26 36.61 -20.59
N PRO A 192 -40.25 37.13 -19.82
CA PRO A 192 -39.97 38.02 -18.70
C PRO A 192 -39.14 37.33 -17.60
N GLU A 193 -38.06 37.99 -17.16
CA GLU A 193 -37.16 37.49 -16.12
C GLU A 193 -37.92 37.17 -14.82
N GLN A 194 -38.05 35.87 -14.54
CA GLN A 194 -38.50 35.41 -13.23
C GLN A 194 -37.41 35.75 -12.19
N PRO A 195 -37.75 36.43 -11.08
CA PRO A 195 -36.73 36.93 -10.15
C PRO A 195 -35.90 35.78 -9.60
N ALA A 196 -34.59 35.86 -9.80
CA ALA A 196 -33.65 34.79 -9.45
C ALA A 196 -33.71 34.50 -7.95
N GLN A 197 -34.31 33.36 -7.58
CA GLN A 197 -34.21 32.85 -6.23
C GLN A 197 -32.72 32.65 -5.89
N PRO A 198 -32.29 32.99 -4.65
CA PRO A 198 -30.91 32.79 -4.24
C PRO A 198 -30.57 31.30 -4.35
N ARG A 199 -29.74 30.95 -5.34
CA ARG A 199 -29.23 29.59 -5.50
C ARG A 199 -28.32 29.29 -4.32
N ASP A 200 -28.85 28.62 -3.31
CA ASP A 200 -28.07 28.01 -2.25
C ASP A 200 -27.10 27.03 -2.91
N ARG A 201 -25.82 27.39 -2.94
CA ARG A 201 -24.77 26.61 -3.61
C ARG A 201 -24.32 25.42 -2.76
N SER A 202 -24.89 25.22 -1.58
CA SER A 202 -24.80 23.94 -0.87
C SER A 202 -25.74 22.89 -1.46
N ALA A 203 -25.65 22.67 -2.79
CA ALA A 203 -26.25 21.51 -3.44
C ALA A 203 -25.62 20.25 -2.83
N GLY A 204 -26.35 19.64 -1.89
CA GLY A 204 -25.83 18.58 -1.03
C GLY A 204 -25.21 17.46 -1.86
N VAL A 205 -23.91 17.25 -1.70
CA VAL A 205 -23.22 16.13 -2.34
C VAL A 205 -23.79 14.86 -1.73
N GLU A 206 -24.64 14.16 -2.49
CA GLU A 206 -25.21 12.89 -2.03
C GLU A 206 -24.10 11.94 -1.56
N PRO A 207 -24.30 11.24 -0.44
CA PRO A 207 -23.29 10.34 0.09
C PRO A 207 -22.93 9.26 -0.92
N ASP A 208 -21.64 8.92 -1.02
CA ASP A 208 -21.20 7.79 -1.81
C ASP A 208 -21.70 6.48 -1.20
N ASP A 209 -22.08 5.51 -2.04
CA ASP A 209 -22.43 4.18 -1.59
C ASP A 209 -21.16 3.35 -1.36
N VAL A 210 -21.06 2.75 -0.17
CA VAL A 210 -20.01 1.82 0.22
C VAL A 210 -20.53 0.40 0.09
N PHE A 211 -19.84 -0.42 -0.68
CA PHE A 211 -20.16 -1.83 -0.92
C PHE A 211 -19.07 -2.73 -0.35
N LEU A 212 -19.48 -3.75 0.40
CA LEU A 212 -18.58 -4.77 0.98
C LEU A 212 -18.96 -6.15 0.43
N LEU A 213 -17.97 -6.96 0.05
CA LEU A 213 -18.17 -8.39 -0.29
C LEU A 213 -17.56 -9.25 0.83
N ASN A 214 -18.19 -10.37 1.17
CA ASN A 214 -17.64 -11.35 2.12
C ASN A 214 -17.33 -12.71 1.46
N VAL A 215 -16.63 -13.59 2.21
CA VAL A 215 -16.30 -14.96 1.77
C VAL A 215 -17.53 -15.83 1.48
N ASP A 216 -18.72 -15.47 1.96
CA ASP A 216 -19.95 -16.21 1.68
C ASP A 216 -20.62 -15.76 0.35
N GLY A 217 -20.00 -14.87 -0.42
CA GLY A 217 -20.55 -14.32 -1.66
C GLY A 217 -21.61 -13.23 -1.45
N MET A 218 -21.78 -12.76 -0.22
CA MET A 218 -22.80 -11.79 0.17
C MET A 218 -22.28 -10.36 0.00
N VAL A 219 -23.08 -9.53 -0.65
CA VAL A 219 -22.81 -8.10 -0.83
C VAL A 219 -23.58 -7.30 0.21
N TRP A 220 -22.87 -6.39 0.87
CA TRP A 220 -23.41 -5.41 1.80
C TRP A 220 -23.31 -4.03 1.17
N LYS A 221 -24.32 -3.20 1.35
CA LYS A 221 -24.39 -1.80 0.92
C LYS A 221 -24.68 -0.95 2.14
N ASN A 222 -23.80 -0.02 2.49
CA ASN A 222 -23.93 0.88 3.64
C ASN A 222 -24.37 0.12 4.91
N GLY A 223 -23.52 -0.82 5.35
CA GLY A 223 -23.76 -1.68 6.52
C GLY A 223 -24.91 -2.70 6.41
N LYS A 224 -25.67 -2.76 5.31
CA LYS A 224 -26.85 -3.63 5.16
C LYS A 224 -26.70 -4.63 4.02
N ARG A 225 -27.03 -5.91 4.26
CA ARG A 225 -26.98 -6.96 3.22
C ARG A 225 -27.91 -6.62 2.05
N SER A 226 -27.38 -6.61 0.84
CA SER A 226 -28.13 -6.43 -0.41
C SER A 226 -28.46 -7.79 -1.01
N ALA A 227 -29.71 -8.24 -0.86
CA ALA A 227 -30.17 -9.50 -1.44
C ALA A 227 -30.09 -9.52 -2.97
N VAL A 228 -30.26 -8.36 -3.63
CA VAL A 228 -30.20 -8.21 -5.11
C VAL A 228 -28.78 -8.39 -5.65
N LEU A 229 -27.76 -8.04 -4.87
CA LEU A 229 -26.34 -8.12 -5.28
C LEU A 229 -25.62 -9.35 -4.72
N SER A 230 -26.20 -10.06 -3.76
CA SER A 230 -25.59 -11.22 -3.11
C SER A 230 -25.71 -12.50 -3.94
N SER A 231 -24.67 -13.34 -3.91
CA SER A 231 -24.66 -14.69 -4.45
C SER A 231 -24.65 -15.74 -3.31
N PRO A 232 -25.25 -16.93 -3.49
CA PRO A 232 -25.11 -18.03 -2.53
C PRO A 232 -23.78 -18.80 -2.63
N VAL A 233 -22.90 -18.43 -3.58
CA VAL A 233 -21.64 -19.14 -3.83
C VAL A 233 -20.55 -18.71 -2.85
N LYS A 234 -20.06 -19.67 -2.06
CA LYS A 234 -18.96 -19.46 -1.12
C LYS A 234 -17.60 -19.37 -1.83
N ILE A 235 -16.84 -18.35 -1.46
CA ILE A 235 -15.45 -18.11 -1.82
C ILE A 235 -14.57 -18.80 -0.77
N GLN A 236 -13.73 -19.77 -1.16
CA GLN A 236 -12.84 -20.44 -0.20
C GLN A 236 -11.51 -19.69 -0.07
N ALA A 237 -11.20 -19.19 1.13
CA ALA A 237 -10.02 -18.37 1.39
C ALA A 237 -8.66 -19.12 1.38
N LYS A 238 -8.64 -20.43 1.10
CA LYS A 238 -7.46 -21.31 1.23
C LYS A 238 -6.50 -21.19 0.04
N GLY A 239 -6.01 -19.97 -0.16
CA GLY A 239 -5.13 -19.54 -1.27
C GLY A 239 -4.91 -18.03 -1.28
N LEU A 240 -5.78 -17.25 -0.62
CA LEU A 240 -5.75 -15.78 -0.55
C LEU A 240 -4.70 -15.21 0.43
N ALA A 241 -3.61 -15.95 0.69
CA ALA A 241 -2.55 -15.52 1.60
C ALA A 241 -1.69 -14.43 0.95
N GLY A 242 -2.09 -13.17 1.14
CA GLY A 242 -1.57 -12.01 0.40
C GLY A 242 -2.48 -11.56 -0.73
N SER A 243 -3.79 -11.86 -0.68
CA SER A 243 -4.74 -11.49 -1.73
C SER A 243 -5.89 -10.59 -1.29
N PRO A 244 -5.76 -9.24 -1.38
CA PRO A 244 -6.86 -8.33 -1.19
C PRO A 244 -7.66 -8.08 -2.49
N LYS A 245 -8.87 -8.62 -2.49
CA LYS A 245 -10.11 -7.98 -2.96
C LYS A 245 -10.59 -8.15 -4.40
N LEU A 246 -11.86 -7.79 -4.56
CA LEU A 246 -12.74 -8.14 -5.67
C LEU A 246 -13.97 -7.21 -5.70
N THR A 247 -14.30 -6.73 -6.88
CA THR A 247 -15.65 -6.44 -7.39
C THR A 247 -15.46 -6.30 -8.93
N ALA A 248 -16.41 -6.33 -9.87
CA ALA A 248 -17.85 -6.64 -9.86
C ALA A 248 -18.15 -8.11 -9.57
N LEU A 249 -19.37 -8.56 -9.92
CA LEU A 249 -19.80 -9.96 -9.84
C LEU A 249 -19.18 -10.81 -10.95
N LEU A 250 -17.89 -11.11 -10.78
CA LEU A 250 -17.34 -12.39 -11.17
C LEU A 250 -17.05 -13.15 -9.88
N LEU A 251 -17.66 -14.32 -9.73
CA LEU A 251 -17.36 -15.17 -8.58
C LEU A 251 -15.94 -15.74 -8.78
N LEU A 252 -15.15 -15.77 -7.71
CA LEU A 252 -13.94 -16.59 -7.63
C LEU A 252 -14.24 -17.82 -6.78
N ASP A 253 -13.94 -19.02 -7.28
CA ASP A 253 -13.86 -20.20 -6.42
C ASP A 253 -12.47 -20.36 -5.77
N GLY A 254 -12.34 -21.33 -4.87
CA GLY A 254 -11.09 -21.61 -4.15
C GLY A 254 -9.90 -22.04 -5.02
N ASN A 255 -10.10 -22.25 -6.33
CA ASN A 255 -9.04 -22.54 -7.30
C ASN A 255 -8.75 -21.31 -8.19
N GLY A 256 -9.34 -20.15 -7.86
CA GLY A 256 -9.19 -18.92 -8.63
C GLY A 256 -9.97 -18.90 -9.94
N SER A 257 -11.05 -19.68 -10.04
CA SER A 257 -11.90 -19.73 -11.24
C SER A 257 -12.91 -18.59 -11.29
N VAL A 258 -12.99 -17.91 -12.44
CA VAL A 258 -13.83 -16.72 -12.70
C VAL A 258 -15.18 -17.10 -13.35
N TYR A 259 -16.33 -16.58 -12.87
CA TYR A 259 -17.70 -16.90 -13.37
C TYR A 259 -18.61 -15.67 -13.63
N ASP A 260 -19.26 -15.54 -14.81
CA ASP A 260 -20.26 -14.46 -15.11
C ASP A 260 -21.65 -14.73 -14.50
N GLN A 261 -22.36 -13.65 -14.17
CA GLN A 261 -23.54 -13.61 -13.30
C GLN A 261 -24.88 -14.02 -13.96
N LYS A 262 -24.93 -14.25 -15.27
CA LYS A 262 -26.20 -14.03 -16.01
C LYS A 262 -27.22 -15.18 -16.10
N ASP A 263 -26.89 -16.37 -15.62
CA ASP A 263 -27.89 -17.37 -15.23
C ASP A 263 -27.32 -18.35 -14.19
N MET A 264 -27.71 -18.20 -12.92
CA MET A 264 -27.19 -19.04 -11.83
C MET A 264 -27.75 -20.48 -11.83
N SER A 265 -28.59 -20.84 -12.80
CA SER A 265 -29.07 -22.22 -12.98
C SER A 265 -28.12 -23.09 -13.83
N GLY A 266 -27.16 -22.47 -14.54
CA GLY A 266 -26.33 -23.13 -15.56
C GLY A 266 -24.83 -23.03 -15.34
N TYR A 267 -24.31 -23.41 -14.16
CA TYR A 267 -22.86 -23.46 -13.92
C TYR A 267 -22.23 -24.69 -14.60
N SER A 268 -21.56 -24.49 -15.73
CA SER A 268 -20.61 -25.48 -16.27
C SER A 268 -19.33 -24.83 -16.79
N THR A 269 -18.23 -25.17 -16.10
CA THR A 269 -16.81 -24.87 -16.42
C THR A 269 -16.27 -23.50 -15.98
N PRO A 270 -15.24 -23.47 -15.11
CA PRO A 270 -14.30 -22.36 -14.95
C PRO A 270 -13.84 -21.73 -16.27
N ILE A 271 -13.77 -20.41 -16.35
CA ILE A 271 -13.17 -19.72 -17.51
C ILE A 271 -11.64 -19.95 -17.52
N ARG A 272 -11.00 -19.96 -16.34
CA ARG A 272 -9.64 -20.46 -16.09
C ARG A 272 -9.35 -20.47 -14.58
N PRO A 273 -8.64 -21.46 -14.02
CA PRO A 273 -8.03 -21.31 -12.70
C PRO A 273 -6.80 -20.38 -12.80
N ILE A 274 -6.78 -19.31 -12.02
CA ILE A 274 -5.67 -18.33 -11.93
C ILE A 274 -5.42 -18.06 -10.44
N GLU A 275 -4.17 -18.17 -9.96
CA GLU A 275 -3.81 -17.85 -8.57
C GLU A 275 -3.85 -16.33 -8.32
N ALA A 276 -5.07 -15.79 -8.22
CA ALA A 276 -5.32 -14.37 -8.02
C ALA A 276 -4.81 -13.89 -6.65
N CYS A 277 -4.10 -12.76 -6.65
CA CYS A 277 -3.70 -12.02 -5.47
C CYS A 277 -4.32 -10.62 -5.34
N SER A 278 -5.11 -10.13 -6.29
CA SER A 278 -5.95 -8.93 -6.11
C SER A 278 -6.84 -8.77 -7.34
N ILE A 279 -8.01 -8.15 -7.16
CA ILE A 279 -8.91 -7.74 -8.23
C ILE A 279 -9.44 -6.33 -7.97
N CYS A 280 -9.27 -5.46 -8.95
CA CYS A 280 -9.95 -4.16 -9.03
C CYS A 280 -10.89 -4.10 -10.26
N ILE A 281 -11.91 -3.24 -10.21
CA ILE A 281 -12.74 -2.90 -11.38
C ILE A 281 -12.50 -1.49 -11.85
N VAL A 282 -12.59 -1.32 -13.16
CA VAL A 282 -12.93 -0.03 -13.78
C VAL A 282 -14.17 -0.20 -14.65
N GLY A 283 -15.25 0.51 -14.29
CA GLY A 283 -16.54 0.40 -14.95
C GLY A 283 -17.19 -0.98 -14.77
N MET A 284 -17.11 -1.81 -15.82
CA MET A 284 -17.63 -3.19 -15.83
C MET A 284 -16.55 -4.25 -16.11
N GLU A 285 -15.27 -3.86 -16.16
CA GLU A 285 -14.16 -4.75 -16.51
C GLU A 285 -13.27 -4.96 -15.27
N PRO A 286 -13.23 -6.17 -14.70
CA PRO A 286 -12.31 -6.50 -13.62
C PRO A 286 -10.94 -6.88 -14.16
N TYR A 287 -9.92 -6.45 -13.43
CA TYR A 287 -8.50 -6.74 -13.62
C TYR A 287 -8.05 -7.65 -12.49
N ILE A 288 -7.44 -8.77 -12.82
CA ILE A 288 -7.03 -9.83 -11.90
C ILE A 288 -5.50 -9.88 -11.89
N LEU A 289 -4.89 -9.61 -10.74
CA LEU A 289 -3.46 -9.73 -10.52
C LEU A 289 -3.13 -11.16 -10.07
N GLU A 290 -2.15 -11.80 -10.70
CA GLU A 290 -1.64 -13.14 -10.35
C GLU A 290 -0.35 -12.99 -9.54
N GLY A 291 -0.45 -13.03 -8.21
CA GLY A 291 0.58 -12.48 -7.31
C GLY A 291 1.93 -13.18 -7.32
N SER A 292 1.94 -14.48 -7.63
CA SER A 292 3.16 -15.27 -7.76
C SER A 292 4.01 -14.91 -8.99
N LYS A 293 3.43 -14.18 -9.95
CA LYS A 293 4.04 -13.84 -11.24
C LYS A 293 3.93 -12.37 -11.65
N GLY A 294 3.15 -11.56 -10.93
CA GLY A 294 2.81 -10.18 -11.32
C GLY A 294 2.02 -10.05 -12.62
N GLU A 295 1.46 -11.14 -13.16
CA GLU A 295 0.65 -11.07 -14.37
C GLU A 295 -0.66 -10.37 -14.09
N ILE A 296 -1.15 -9.57 -15.03
CA ILE A 296 -2.48 -8.97 -14.92
C ILE A 296 -3.34 -9.53 -16.04
N TRP A 297 -4.50 -10.03 -15.69
CA TRP A 297 -5.50 -10.64 -16.56
C TRP A 297 -6.77 -9.80 -16.50
N ARG A 298 -7.21 -9.22 -17.61
CA ARG A 298 -8.52 -8.55 -17.67
C ARG A 298 -9.57 -9.53 -18.17
N TYR A 299 -10.73 -9.53 -17.51
CA TYR A 299 -11.94 -10.11 -18.06
C TYR A 299 -12.71 -9.06 -18.88
N TYR A 300 -13.13 -9.42 -20.09
CA TYR A 300 -14.04 -8.64 -20.91
C TYR A 300 -15.38 -9.35 -21.00
N ARG A 301 -16.45 -8.56 -21.02
CA ARG A 301 -17.79 -9.06 -21.32
C ARG A 301 -18.08 -8.94 -22.81
N GLU A 302 -18.13 -10.07 -23.50
CA GLU A 302 -18.56 -10.14 -24.91
C GLU A 302 -20.09 -10.24 -25.04
N GLY A 303 -20.79 -10.50 -23.94
CA GLY A 303 -22.24 -10.43 -23.89
C GLY A 303 -22.85 -11.05 -22.63
N PRO A 304 -24.16 -11.37 -22.67
CA PRO A 304 -24.82 -12.15 -21.64
C PRO A 304 -24.18 -13.54 -21.45
N GLY A 305 -23.57 -13.82 -20.29
CA GLY A 305 -22.96 -15.13 -20.00
C GLY A 305 -21.75 -15.45 -20.88
N LYS A 306 -21.16 -14.44 -21.53
CA LYS A 306 -20.03 -14.59 -22.43
C LYS A 306 -18.96 -13.56 -22.10
N GLY A 307 -17.73 -14.04 -21.98
CA GLY A 307 -16.58 -13.18 -21.83
C GLY A 307 -15.27 -13.92 -22.06
N LYS A 308 -14.23 -13.10 -22.19
CA LYS A 308 -12.89 -13.51 -22.54
C LYS A 308 -11.94 -13.03 -21.44
N VAL A 309 -10.84 -13.75 -21.24
CA VAL A 309 -9.76 -13.29 -20.36
C VAL A 309 -8.52 -13.11 -21.22
N ASP A 310 -8.01 -11.87 -21.32
CA ASP A 310 -6.69 -11.62 -21.91
C ASP A 310 -5.72 -11.13 -20.85
N ARG A 311 -4.45 -11.48 -21.04
CA ARG A 311 -3.34 -10.87 -20.32
C ARG A 311 -3.18 -9.41 -20.74
N GLU A 312 -3.01 -8.52 -19.78
CA GLU A 312 -2.78 -7.12 -20.07
C GLU A 312 -1.35 -6.90 -20.60
N PRO A 313 -1.17 -6.17 -21.72
CA PRO A 313 0.14 -5.96 -22.32
C PRO A 313 1.17 -5.39 -21.35
N GLY A 314 2.40 -5.87 -21.45
CA GLY A 314 3.49 -5.49 -20.56
C GLY A 314 3.60 -6.34 -19.29
N SER A 315 2.47 -6.80 -18.71
CA SER A 315 2.40 -7.46 -17.39
C SER A 315 3.39 -8.62 -17.13
N SER A 316 3.98 -9.20 -18.18
CA SER A 316 4.96 -10.29 -18.10
C SER A 316 6.38 -9.92 -17.76
N ARG A 317 6.74 -8.64 -17.77
CA ARG A 317 8.14 -8.20 -17.59
C ARG A 317 8.42 -7.68 -16.18
N PHE A 318 7.49 -7.88 -15.26
CA PHE A 318 7.41 -7.10 -14.04
C PHE A 318 7.60 -7.98 -12.81
N MET A 319 8.63 -7.63 -12.05
CA MET A 319 9.00 -8.16 -10.73
C MET A 319 9.65 -9.55 -10.71
N HIS A 320 10.71 -9.63 -9.91
CA HIS A 320 11.28 -10.88 -9.39
C HIS A 320 10.69 -11.23 -8.00
N GLY A 321 9.47 -10.78 -7.71
CA GLY A 321 8.91 -10.83 -6.35
C GLY A 321 7.38 -10.74 -6.33
N PRO A 322 6.77 -11.10 -5.18
CA PRO A 322 5.32 -11.14 -5.04
C PRO A 322 4.70 -9.74 -5.07
N CYS A 323 3.49 -9.66 -5.62
CA CYS A 323 2.68 -8.45 -5.59
C CYS A 323 1.70 -8.48 -4.41
N VAL A 324 1.28 -7.29 -3.96
CA VAL A 324 0.30 -7.12 -2.88
C VAL A 324 -1.07 -6.78 -3.45
N ASP A 325 -1.14 -5.80 -4.36
CA ASP A 325 -2.43 -5.22 -4.79
C ASP A 325 -2.35 -4.51 -6.15
N VAL A 326 -3.50 -4.27 -6.80
CA VAL A 326 -3.63 -3.55 -8.08
C VAL A 326 -4.75 -2.51 -8.03
N ALA A 327 -4.46 -1.31 -8.54
CA ALA A 327 -5.45 -0.27 -8.83
C ALA A 327 -5.36 0.16 -10.30
N VAL A 328 -6.47 0.66 -10.86
CA VAL A 328 -6.51 1.16 -12.24
C VAL A 328 -7.26 2.49 -12.28
N SER A 329 -6.63 3.52 -12.85
CA SER A 329 -7.26 4.83 -13.06
C SER A 329 -7.61 5.03 -14.54
N GLY A 330 -8.41 6.06 -14.82
CA GLY A 330 -8.82 6.45 -16.17
C GLY A 330 -10.29 6.13 -16.48
N PRO A 331 -10.79 6.59 -17.64
CA PRO A 331 -12.19 6.45 -18.04
C PRO A 331 -12.62 4.98 -18.21
N ALA A 332 -13.88 4.70 -17.86
CA ALA A 332 -14.48 3.38 -18.05
C ALA A 332 -14.67 3.05 -19.53
N GLU A 333 -14.92 4.07 -20.35
CA GLU A 333 -15.23 3.98 -21.78
C GLU A 333 -13.99 3.95 -22.69
N ASP A 334 -12.83 4.45 -22.24
CA ASP A 334 -11.61 4.53 -23.06
C ASP A 334 -10.45 3.78 -22.41
N ARG A 335 -10.33 2.50 -22.77
CA ARG A 335 -9.26 1.59 -22.36
C ARG A 335 -7.86 2.15 -22.63
N ALA A 336 -7.64 2.87 -23.73
CA ALA A 336 -6.31 3.33 -24.12
C ALA A 336 -5.76 4.43 -23.20
N LYS A 337 -6.66 5.09 -22.44
CA LYS A 337 -6.33 6.09 -21.42
C LYS A 337 -6.26 5.53 -20.00
N ARG A 338 -6.46 4.22 -19.79
CA ARG A 338 -6.37 3.64 -18.45
C ARG A 338 -4.93 3.39 -18.04
N THR A 339 -4.63 3.67 -16.78
CA THR A 339 -3.31 3.45 -16.17
C THR A 339 -3.43 2.38 -15.09
N VAL A 340 -2.61 1.34 -15.19
CA VAL A 340 -2.55 0.24 -14.21
C VAL A 340 -1.40 0.47 -13.24
N TYR A 341 -1.71 0.40 -11.95
CA TYR A 341 -0.81 0.58 -10.82
C TYR A 341 -0.73 -0.73 -10.03
N ILE A 342 0.49 -1.21 -9.76
CA ILE A 342 0.71 -2.42 -8.97
C ILE A 342 1.52 -2.06 -7.73
N LEU A 343 1.08 -2.52 -6.57
CA LEU A 343 1.84 -2.44 -5.32
C LEU A 343 2.64 -3.74 -5.17
N GLY A 344 3.97 -3.64 -5.24
CA GLY A 344 4.89 -4.75 -4.95
C GLY A 344 5.06 -4.97 -3.46
N ALA A 345 5.38 -6.21 -3.06
CA ALA A 345 5.75 -6.52 -1.68
C ALA A 345 7.08 -5.85 -1.26
N ASP A 346 7.87 -5.39 -2.23
CA ASP A 346 9.07 -4.55 -2.03
C ASP A 346 8.75 -3.07 -1.75
N SER A 347 7.48 -2.76 -1.45
CA SER A 347 6.96 -1.41 -1.18
C SER A 347 7.01 -0.43 -2.37
N ARG A 348 7.21 -0.95 -3.59
CA ARG A 348 7.23 -0.13 -4.80
C ARG A 348 5.88 -0.08 -5.51
N VAL A 349 5.52 1.11 -6.01
CA VAL A 349 4.41 1.30 -6.93
C VAL A 349 4.93 1.24 -8.37
N TYR A 350 4.36 0.34 -9.15
CA TYR A 350 4.72 0.10 -10.55
C TYR A 350 3.64 0.61 -11.49
N VAL A 351 4.03 1.37 -12.51
CA VAL A 351 3.12 1.95 -13.52
C VAL A 351 3.63 1.62 -14.92
N GLY A 352 2.76 1.01 -15.74
CA GLY A 352 3.24 0.29 -16.93
C GLY A 352 4.33 -0.73 -16.55
N GLY A 353 4.26 -1.24 -15.31
CA GLY A 353 5.18 -2.16 -14.66
C GLY A 353 6.63 -1.71 -14.48
N ARG A 354 6.94 -0.43 -14.68
CA ARG A 354 8.20 0.15 -14.19
C ARG A 354 7.94 0.76 -12.81
N PRO A 355 8.86 0.66 -11.85
CA PRO A 355 8.80 1.50 -10.65
C PRO A 355 8.61 2.96 -11.06
N LYS A 356 7.67 3.67 -10.45
CA LYS A 356 7.45 5.09 -10.72
C LYS A 356 7.89 5.91 -9.52
N ASP A 357 8.98 6.64 -9.70
CA ASP A 357 9.53 7.54 -8.68
C ASP A 357 8.48 8.54 -8.22
N GLY A 358 8.50 8.87 -6.93
CA GLY A 358 7.52 9.76 -6.30
C GLY A 358 6.12 9.17 -6.08
N LEU A 359 5.84 7.92 -6.43
CA LEU A 359 4.61 7.23 -5.98
C LEU A 359 4.81 6.42 -4.70
N SER A 360 6.00 5.83 -4.53
CA SER A 360 6.38 5.17 -3.28
C SER A 360 6.93 6.17 -2.26
N PRO A 361 6.70 5.95 -0.95
CA PRO A 361 7.29 6.78 0.08
C PRO A 361 8.81 6.70 0.07
N ALA A 362 9.47 7.85 0.13
CA ALA A 362 10.94 7.93 0.23
C ALA A 362 11.47 7.25 1.51
N VAL A 363 10.65 7.16 2.55
CA VAL A 363 10.95 6.49 3.82
C VAL A 363 10.71 4.98 3.78
N GLY A 364 10.21 4.40 2.68
CA GLY A 364 9.77 3.00 2.64
C GLY A 364 8.42 2.77 3.35
N LEU A 365 7.75 1.66 3.01
CA LEU A 365 6.56 1.17 3.72
C LEU A 365 6.99 -0.02 4.59
N ASN A 366 6.48 -0.12 5.81
CA ASN A 366 6.81 -1.23 6.71
C ASN A 366 5.99 -2.48 6.37
N LYS A 367 4.73 -2.30 5.98
CA LYS A 367 3.86 -3.38 5.48
C LYS A 367 2.86 -2.82 4.46
N PRO A 368 3.23 -2.66 3.17
CA PRO A 368 2.27 -2.34 2.12
C PRO A 368 1.11 -3.34 2.15
N GLN A 369 -0.14 -2.85 2.20
CA GLN A 369 -1.33 -3.72 2.25
C GLN A 369 -2.37 -3.44 1.17
N ALA A 370 -2.51 -2.20 0.71
CA ALA A 370 -3.51 -1.84 -0.30
C ALA A 370 -3.08 -0.60 -1.10
N ILE A 371 -3.56 -0.50 -2.34
CA ILE A 371 -3.37 0.64 -3.24
C ILE A 371 -4.71 1.12 -3.81
N ALA A 372 -4.93 2.43 -3.79
CA ALA A 372 -6.10 3.07 -4.38
C ALA A 372 -5.69 4.21 -5.30
N VAL A 373 -6.61 4.64 -6.17
CA VAL A 373 -6.43 5.79 -7.06
C VAL A 373 -7.70 6.64 -7.08
N ASP A 374 -7.54 7.96 -7.01
CA ASP A 374 -8.63 8.93 -7.20
C ASP A 374 -8.12 10.05 -8.10
N GLY A 375 -8.61 10.09 -9.35
CA GLY A 375 -8.05 10.93 -10.41
C GLY A 375 -6.60 10.58 -10.74
N ASP A 376 -5.70 11.56 -10.58
CA ASP A 376 -4.26 11.43 -10.79
C ASP A 376 -3.49 11.01 -9.52
N ASP A 377 -4.15 11.05 -8.35
CA ASP A 377 -3.53 10.69 -7.07
C ASP A 377 -3.51 9.18 -6.86
N VAL A 378 -2.36 8.69 -6.38
CA VAL A 378 -2.15 7.30 -5.98
C VAL A 378 -1.97 7.23 -4.48
N TYR A 379 -2.73 6.35 -3.85
CA TYR A 379 -2.77 6.18 -2.40
C TYR A 379 -2.27 4.80 -2.04
N VAL A 380 -1.34 4.71 -1.09
CA VAL A 380 -0.85 3.43 -0.56
C VAL A 380 -1.05 3.38 0.94
N LEU A 381 -1.62 2.29 1.44
CA LEU A 381 -1.76 2.04 2.87
C LEU A 381 -0.59 1.19 3.39
N ASP A 382 0.13 1.73 4.36
CA ASP A 382 1.04 0.97 5.22
C ASP A 382 0.24 0.38 6.39
N GLY A 383 -0.07 -0.92 6.29
CA GLY A 383 -0.84 -1.61 7.31
C GLY A 383 -0.12 -1.72 8.65
N ALA A 384 1.21 -1.56 8.71
CA ALA A 384 1.96 -1.68 9.97
C ALA A 384 1.79 -0.47 10.90
N ASN A 385 1.29 0.66 10.40
CA ASN A 385 1.11 1.88 11.19
C ASN A 385 -0.20 2.61 10.86
N GLY A 386 -1.03 2.11 9.93
CA GLY A 386 -2.29 2.72 9.52
C GLY A 386 -2.12 3.98 8.66
N LYS A 387 -0.90 4.31 8.22
CA LYS A 387 -0.60 5.50 7.44
C LYS A 387 -0.97 5.32 5.98
N VAL A 388 -1.70 6.30 5.45
CA VAL A 388 -1.96 6.45 4.02
C VAL A 388 -0.95 7.43 3.44
N TYR A 389 -0.34 7.07 2.32
CA TYR A 389 0.57 7.92 1.56
C TYR A 389 -0.07 8.28 0.23
N ARG A 390 -0.24 9.57 -0.07
CA ARG A 390 -0.64 10.10 -1.38
C ARG A 390 0.62 10.49 -2.14
N ASN A 391 0.86 9.89 -3.31
CA ASN A 391 2.02 10.16 -4.17
C ASN A 391 3.34 10.21 -3.36
N GLY A 392 3.62 9.11 -2.63
CA GLY A 392 4.81 8.98 -1.77
C GLY A 392 4.85 9.88 -0.53
N GLN A 393 3.93 10.83 -0.35
CA GLN A 393 3.87 11.73 0.81
C GLN A 393 2.82 11.26 1.82
N HIS A 394 3.16 11.30 3.11
CA HIS A 394 2.22 10.92 4.17
C HIS A 394 1.01 11.86 4.18
N ALA A 395 -0.20 11.29 4.13
CA ALA A 395 -1.48 12.00 4.18
C ALA A 395 -2.15 11.74 5.55
N PRO A 396 -1.79 12.51 6.60
CA PRO A 396 -2.33 12.30 7.94
C PRO A 396 -3.85 12.46 8.01
N GLU A 397 -4.46 13.23 7.10
CA GLU A 397 -5.90 13.44 6.99
C GLU A 397 -6.68 12.21 6.48
N LEU A 398 -5.99 11.27 5.83
CA LEU A 398 -6.51 9.99 5.33
C LEU A 398 -6.07 8.78 6.16
N SER A 399 -5.08 8.98 7.03
CA SER A 399 -4.47 7.94 7.84
C SER A 399 -5.31 7.58 9.06
N SER A 400 -5.08 6.41 9.63
CA SER A 400 -5.50 6.13 11.01
C SER A 400 -4.36 6.33 12.00
N ILE A 401 -4.73 6.51 13.26
CA ILE A 401 -3.84 6.60 14.41
C ILE A 401 -3.55 5.24 15.06
N VAL A 402 -4.06 4.14 14.48
CA VAL A 402 -3.91 2.78 15.02
C VAL A 402 -3.40 1.84 13.93
N PHE A 403 -2.58 0.86 14.32
CA PHE A 403 -2.34 -0.33 13.50
C PHE A 403 -3.68 -0.97 13.14
N ILE A 404 -3.92 -1.18 11.86
CA ILE A 404 -5.13 -1.80 11.36
C ILE A 404 -4.69 -2.94 10.44
N PRO A 405 -5.04 -4.20 10.76
CA PRO A 405 -5.03 -5.23 9.73
C PRO A 405 -6.06 -4.78 8.69
N CYS A 406 -5.58 -4.37 7.54
CA CYS A 406 -6.42 -3.94 6.44
C CYS A 406 -6.65 -5.10 5.48
N VAL A 407 -7.85 -5.13 4.87
CA VAL A 407 -8.10 -5.95 3.71
C VAL A 407 -8.20 -5.12 2.43
N ASP A 408 -8.53 -3.81 2.45
CA ASP A 408 -8.44 -2.90 1.27
C ASP A 408 -8.59 -1.42 1.63
N LEU A 409 -8.13 -0.58 0.71
CA LEU A 409 -8.26 0.87 0.69
C LEU A 409 -9.08 1.27 -0.54
N ALA A 410 -10.13 2.06 -0.35
CA ALA A 410 -10.66 2.92 -1.39
C ALA A 410 -10.44 4.38 -1.00
N VAL A 411 -10.17 5.25 -1.98
CA VAL A 411 -10.17 6.70 -1.77
C VAL A 411 -11.13 7.33 -2.77
N ARG A 412 -11.95 8.26 -2.28
CA ARG A 412 -12.95 8.98 -3.09
C ARG A 412 -13.30 10.30 -2.44
N ASN A 413 -13.33 11.39 -3.21
CA ASN A 413 -13.78 12.71 -2.74
C ASN A 413 -13.03 13.20 -1.48
N GLY A 414 -11.72 12.92 -1.39
CA GLY A 414 -10.90 13.27 -0.23
C GLY A 414 -11.19 12.47 1.05
N LYS A 415 -11.85 11.32 0.93
CA LYS A 415 -12.05 10.36 2.03
C LYS A 415 -11.36 9.04 1.73
N SER A 416 -10.62 8.52 2.70
CA SER A 416 -10.17 7.13 2.71
C SER A 416 -11.24 6.25 3.34
N TYR A 417 -11.39 5.05 2.79
CA TYR A 417 -12.25 3.99 3.28
C TYR A 417 -11.37 2.77 3.45
N ILE A 418 -11.14 2.35 4.69
CA ILE A 418 -10.27 1.23 5.05
C ILE A 418 -11.17 0.13 5.60
N LEU A 419 -11.29 -1.00 4.88
CA LEU A 419 -12.09 -2.14 5.33
C LEU A 419 -11.22 -3.18 6.06
N THR A 420 -11.60 -3.48 7.29
CA THR A 420 -10.93 -4.41 8.21
C THR A 420 -11.51 -5.84 8.10
N PRO A 421 -10.77 -6.89 8.54
CA PRO A 421 -11.19 -8.29 8.44
C PRO A 421 -12.53 -8.62 9.11
N ASP A 422 -12.90 -7.90 10.17
CA ASP A 422 -14.16 -8.03 10.92
C ASP A 422 -15.36 -7.33 10.25
N GLY A 423 -15.19 -6.70 9.08
CA GLY A 423 -16.26 -5.96 8.40
C GLY A 423 -16.39 -4.50 8.84
N GLY A 424 -15.50 -4.01 9.71
CA GLY A 424 -15.41 -2.60 10.03
C GLY A 424 -14.94 -1.76 8.85
N VAL A 425 -15.61 -0.63 8.62
CA VAL A 425 -15.16 0.37 7.64
C VAL A 425 -14.73 1.61 8.40
N LEU A 426 -13.47 1.99 8.24
CA LEU A 426 -12.93 3.22 8.79
C LEU A 426 -12.96 4.29 7.70
N ILE A 427 -13.62 5.42 7.97
CA ILE A 427 -13.56 6.61 7.13
C ILE A 427 -12.56 7.59 7.76
N ASN A 428 -11.52 7.98 7.01
CA ASN A 428 -10.40 8.80 7.50
C ASN A 428 -9.90 8.31 8.87
N GLY A 429 -9.62 7.00 8.95
CA GLY A 429 -9.09 6.33 10.13
C GLY A 429 -10.08 6.06 11.28
N LYS A 430 -11.36 6.46 11.18
CA LYS A 430 -12.39 6.29 12.24
C LYS A 430 -13.50 5.32 11.81
N LYS A 431 -13.85 4.34 12.65
CA LYS A 431 -14.92 3.36 12.35
C LYS A 431 -16.27 4.08 12.20
N ASP A 432 -16.90 3.91 11.04
CA ASP A 432 -18.23 4.45 10.76
C ASP A 432 -19.27 3.31 10.82
N PRO A 433 -20.19 3.32 11.80
CA PRO A 433 -21.21 2.28 11.95
C PRO A 433 -22.29 2.32 10.87
N ALA A 434 -22.43 3.41 10.10
CA ALA A 434 -23.41 3.49 9.01
C ALA A 434 -22.97 2.73 7.75
N VAL A 435 -21.67 2.39 7.64
CA VAL A 435 -21.11 1.63 6.51
C VAL A 435 -20.40 0.34 6.92
N SER A 436 -19.97 0.21 8.17
CA SER A 436 -19.47 -1.05 8.75
C SER A 436 -20.54 -2.13 8.76
N SER A 437 -20.13 -3.39 8.71
CA SER A 437 -21.01 -4.53 8.96
C SER A 437 -20.88 -5.05 10.39
N ASP A 438 -21.99 -5.51 10.96
CA ASP A 438 -22.05 -6.16 12.29
C ASP A 438 -21.91 -7.69 12.22
N VAL A 439 -21.73 -8.29 11.04
CA VAL A 439 -21.61 -9.76 10.92
C VAL A 439 -20.19 -10.27 11.07
N THR A 440 -20.05 -11.34 11.84
CA THR A 440 -18.82 -12.13 11.99
C THR A 440 -18.54 -13.01 10.77
N SER A 441 -18.27 -12.38 9.63
CA SER A 441 -17.81 -13.02 8.40
C SER A 441 -16.55 -12.33 7.88
N GLN A 442 -15.69 -13.06 7.17
CA GLN A 442 -14.46 -12.49 6.60
C GLN A 442 -14.81 -11.66 5.37
N PHE A 443 -14.48 -10.37 5.40
CA PHE A 443 -14.69 -9.47 4.27
C PHE A 443 -13.54 -9.50 3.27
N VAL A 444 -13.90 -9.47 1.98
CA VAL A 444 -13.02 -9.62 0.82
C VAL A 444 -13.36 -8.67 -0.34
N GLY A 445 -14.31 -7.73 -0.20
CA GLY A 445 -14.53 -6.65 -1.20
C GLY A 445 -14.70 -5.30 -0.52
N LEU A 446 -14.10 -4.23 -1.04
CA LEU A 446 -14.53 -2.85 -0.80
C LEU A 446 -14.72 -2.17 -2.17
N TYR A 447 -15.80 -1.42 -2.32
CA TYR A 447 -15.99 -0.54 -3.46
C TYR A 447 -16.76 0.70 -3.02
N VAL A 448 -16.37 1.87 -3.51
CA VAL A 448 -17.01 3.15 -3.16
C VAL A 448 -17.37 3.91 -4.42
N GLY A 449 -18.67 4.15 -4.61
CA GLY A 449 -19.15 4.81 -5.82
C GLY A 449 -20.65 5.05 -5.82
N ARG A 450 -21.20 5.33 -7.01
CA ARG A 450 -22.64 5.44 -7.22
C ARG A 450 -23.05 4.46 -8.30
N LEU A 451 -23.92 3.51 -7.94
CA LEU A 451 -24.61 2.71 -8.95
C LEU A 451 -25.68 3.61 -9.58
N LYS A 452 -25.47 4.03 -10.83
CA LYS A 452 -26.52 4.68 -11.61
C LYS A 452 -27.69 3.71 -11.74
N ALA A 453 -28.86 4.08 -11.22
CA ALA A 453 -30.09 3.40 -11.58
C ALA A 453 -30.25 3.46 -13.10
N LYS A 454 -30.63 2.33 -13.70
CA LYS A 454 -30.98 2.23 -15.12
C LYS A 454 -32.47 2.42 -15.31
#